data_AF-A0A951CZQ5-F1
#
_entry.id   AF-A0A951CZQ5-F1
#
_cell.length_a   1.000
_cell.length_b   1.000
_cell.length_c   1.000
_cell.angle_alpha   90.00
_cell.angle_beta   90.00
_cell.angle_gamma   90.00
#
_symmetry.space_group_name_H-M   'P 1'
#
loop_
_entity.id
_entity.type
_entity.pdbx_description
1 polymer ?
#
loop_
_entity_poly.entity_id
_entity_poly.type
_entity_poly.pdbx_seq_one_letter_code
_entity_poly.pdbx_strand_id
1 'polypeptide(L)'
;MFFLLVIILLIGILIGWLLARRFRPEPQQAPPPPPPIYPRPAETFAVSDTYNESTLPPALAVRLAGTSANGAALTSPPGNQVIWVDAGDEVLVHLDSIQINLVEGIVLISVDLETDQTGRTPLIVNFALGNATDPAGLVAVTDEYPRGNGSLAARWGSAVQAALWSALLGLAQEHATERGQSPVGISATAGVLTIQAGNAISAVQA
;
A
#
# COMPACT_ATOMS: atom_id res chain seq x y z
N MET A 1 44.01 -76.24 44.28
CA MET A 1 42.93 -76.12 43.27
C MET A 1 41.91 -75.02 43.62
N PHE A 2 41.47 -74.90 44.88
CA PHE A 2 40.50 -73.88 45.32
C PHE A 2 40.98 -72.41 45.13
N PHE A 3 42.28 -72.15 45.36
CA PHE A 3 42.86 -70.80 45.26
C PHE A 3 42.84 -70.21 43.83
N LEU A 4 43.00 -71.05 42.81
CA LEU A 4 42.96 -70.62 41.40
C LEU A 4 41.56 -70.17 40.98
N LEU A 5 40.53 -70.82 41.52
CA LEU A 5 39.12 -70.56 41.20
C LEU A 5 38.66 -69.20 41.76
N VAL A 6 39.14 -68.84 42.94
CA VAL A 6 38.88 -67.52 43.56
C VAL A 6 39.54 -66.39 42.77
N ILE A 7 40.76 -66.59 42.28
CA ILE A 7 41.47 -65.58 41.47
C ILE A 7 40.75 -65.32 40.15
N ILE A 8 40.29 -66.37 39.45
CA ILE A 8 39.55 -66.22 38.19
C ILE A 8 38.23 -65.48 38.42
N LEU A 9 37.54 -65.75 39.53
CA LEU A 9 36.28 -65.07 39.88
C LEU A 9 36.50 -63.58 40.19
N LEU A 10 37.57 -63.24 40.93
CA LEU A 10 37.92 -61.85 41.20
C LEU A 10 38.33 -61.08 39.93
N ILE A 11 39.07 -61.72 39.02
CA ILE A 11 39.42 -61.14 37.72
C ILE A 11 38.16 -60.91 36.89
N GLY A 12 37.22 -61.86 36.86
CA GLY A 12 35.95 -61.72 36.15
C GLY A 12 35.12 -60.53 36.66
N ILE A 13 35.02 -60.37 37.99
CA ILE A 13 34.32 -59.25 38.61
C ILE A 13 35.02 -57.91 38.31
N LEU A 14 36.35 -57.87 38.38
CA LEU A 14 37.13 -56.66 38.11
C LEU A 14 37.02 -56.23 36.64
N ILE A 15 37.07 -57.18 35.70
CA ILE A 15 36.89 -56.92 34.26
C ILE A 15 35.46 -56.43 33.99
N GLY A 16 34.45 -57.08 34.56
CA GLY A 16 33.06 -56.65 34.42
C GLY A 16 32.84 -55.23 34.94
N TRP A 17 33.44 -54.88 36.06
CA TRP A 17 33.34 -53.54 36.64
C TRP A 17 34.11 -52.47 35.83
N LEU A 18 35.28 -52.81 35.30
CA LEU A 18 36.06 -51.92 34.42
C LEU A 18 35.32 -51.64 33.10
N LEU A 19 34.67 -52.64 32.53
CA LEU A 19 33.85 -52.47 31.33
C LEU A 19 32.61 -51.60 31.62
N ALA A 20 31.93 -51.81 32.74
CA ALA A 20 30.78 -50.99 33.13
C ALA A 20 31.13 -49.51 33.35
N ARG A 21 32.35 -49.21 33.79
CA ARG A 21 32.82 -47.81 33.93
C ARG A 21 33.11 -47.11 32.60
N ARG A 22 33.52 -47.85 31.57
CA ARG A 22 33.80 -47.26 30.24
C ARG A 22 32.53 -46.91 29.46
N PHE A 23 31.42 -47.60 29.73
CA PHE A 23 30.14 -47.37 29.06
C PHE A 23 29.15 -46.65 29.97
N ARG A 24 29.59 -45.60 30.67
CA ARG A 24 28.63 -44.68 31.30
C ARG A 24 28.06 -43.79 30.19
N PRO A 25 26.79 -43.95 29.79
CA PRO A 25 26.20 -43.07 28.79
C PRO A 25 26.26 -41.65 29.33
N GLU A 26 26.81 -40.75 28.51
CA GLU A 26 26.85 -39.32 28.79
C GLU A 26 25.39 -38.86 29.04
N PRO A 27 25.10 -38.10 30.11
CA PRO A 27 23.76 -37.58 30.32
C PRO A 27 23.38 -36.77 29.08
N GLN A 28 22.41 -37.29 28.32
CA GLN A 28 21.97 -36.69 27.07
C GLN A 28 21.50 -35.28 27.38
N GLN A 29 22.29 -34.29 26.97
CA GLN A 29 21.97 -32.88 27.15
C GLN A 29 20.66 -32.65 26.42
N ALA A 30 19.59 -32.33 27.17
CA ALA A 30 18.29 -32.07 26.58
C ALA A 30 18.47 -31.02 25.47
N PRO A 31 17.84 -31.19 24.30
CA PRO A 31 17.92 -30.18 23.26
C PRO A 31 17.51 -28.83 23.87
N PRO A 32 18.24 -27.74 23.57
CA PRO A 32 17.87 -26.43 24.07
C PRO A 32 16.40 -26.19 23.74
N PRO A 33 15.62 -25.59 24.67
CA PRO A 33 14.24 -25.28 24.40
C PRO A 33 14.15 -24.48 23.09
N PRO A 34 13.16 -24.75 22.22
CA PRO A 34 12.97 -23.95 21.04
C PRO A 34 12.89 -22.47 21.45
N PRO A 35 13.51 -21.56 20.68
CA PRO A 35 13.40 -20.14 20.98
C PRO A 35 11.92 -19.78 21.12
N PRO A 36 11.55 -18.92 22.08
CA PRO A 36 10.18 -18.43 22.16
C PRO A 36 9.76 -17.89 20.80
N ILE A 37 8.65 -18.41 20.27
CA ILE A 37 8.02 -17.85 19.07
C ILE A 37 7.45 -16.50 19.49
N TYR A 38 8.24 -15.44 19.29
CA TYR A 38 7.70 -14.10 19.35
C TYR A 38 6.78 -13.93 18.13
N PRO A 39 5.50 -13.57 18.32
CA PRO A 39 4.68 -13.15 17.19
C PRO A 39 5.42 -11.99 16.52
N ARG A 40 5.74 -12.11 15.22
CA ARG A 40 6.20 -10.96 14.45
C ARG A 40 5.12 -9.88 14.61
N PRO A 41 5.46 -8.64 15.00
CA PRO A 41 4.48 -7.56 14.99
C PRO A 41 3.80 -7.54 13.62
N ALA A 42 2.46 -7.51 13.60
CA ALA A 42 1.73 -7.38 12.35
C ALA A 42 2.27 -6.14 11.62
N GLU A 43 2.78 -6.33 10.40
CA GLU A 43 3.22 -5.21 9.56
C GLU A 43 2.00 -4.31 9.37
N THR A 44 2.06 -3.11 9.94
CA THR A 44 0.96 -2.14 9.89
C THR A 44 1.25 -1.22 8.71
N PHE A 45 0.44 -1.32 7.67
CA PHE A 45 0.55 -0.44 6.51
C PHE A 45 -0.16 0.89 6.78
N ALA A 46 0.47 1.99 6.40
CA ALA A 46 -0.08 3.34 6.43
C ALA A 46 -1.10 3.57 5.32
N VAL A 47 -0.91 2.93 4.15
CA VAL A 47 -1.81 3.04 3.01
C VAL A 47 -2.84 1.91 3.05
N SER A 48 -4.12 2.28 3.14
CA SER A 48 -5.25 1.34 3.18
C SER A 48 -5.45 0.59 1.87
N ASP A 49 -5.94 -0.65 1.95
CA ASP A 49 -6.37 -1.41 0.76
C ASP A 49 -7.67 -0.85 0.16
N THR A 50 -8.50 -0.22 1.00
CA THR A 50 -9.81 0.31 0.63
C THR A 50 -10.00 1.73 1.12
N TYR A 51 -10.77 2.49 0.34
CA TYR A 51 -11.18 3.85 0.64
C TYR A 51 -12.69 3.97 0.44
N ASN A 52 -13.33 4.78 1.28
CA ASN A 52 -14.72 5.17 1.12
C ASN A 52 -14.82 6.66 0.79
N GLU A 53 -16.05 7.14 0.62
CA GLU A 53 -16.34 8.53 0.22
C GLU A 53 -15.86 9.60 1.21
N SER A 54 -15.56 9.23 2.48
CA SER A 54 -15.03 10.15 3.48
C SER A 54 -13.51 10.08 3.65
N THR A 55 -12.88 8.96 3.28
CA THR A 55 -11.44 8.74 3.43
C THR A 55 -10.66 8.98 2.14
N LEU A 56 -11.30 8.85 0.98
CA LEU A 56 -10.67 9.14 -0.31
C LEU A 56 -10.39 10.64 -0.53
N PRO A 57 -11.28 11.60 -0.20
CA PRO A 57 -11.02 13.02 -0.42
C PRO A 57 -9.71 13.53 0.18
N PRO A 58 -9.38 13.31 1.48
CA PRO A 58 -8.11 13.77 2.03
C PRO A 58 -6.89 13.07 1.41
N ALA A 59 -7.03 11.82 0.96
CA ALA A 59 -5.94 11.11 0.26
C ALA A 59 -5.64 11.72 -1.12
N LEU A 60 -6.68 12.18 -1.84
CA LEU A 60 -6.54 12.89 -3.11
C LEU A 60 -6.03 14.32 -2.92
N ALA A 61 -6.51 15.04 -1.89
CA ALA A 61 -6.11 16.41 -1.59
C ALA A 61 -4.59 16.57 -1.47
N VAL A 62 -3.92 15.65 -0.77
CA VAL A 62 -2.46 15.64 -0.60
C VAL A 62 -1.74 15.58 -1.96
N ARG A 63 -2.29 14.81 -2.90
CA ARG A 63 -1.68 14.60 -4.23
C ARG A 63 -2.02 15.70 -5.21
N LEU A 64 -3.24 16.24 -5.16
CA LEU A 64 -3.66 17.39 -5.97
C LEU A 64 -2.92 18.67 -5.59
N ALA A 65 -2.44 18.78 -4.35
CA ALA A 65 -1.57 19.86 -3.97
C ALA A 65 -0.23 19.87 -4.73
N GLY A 66 0.21 18.71 -5.23
CA GLY A 66 1.39 18.56 -6.04
C GLY A 66 2.69 18.96 -5.34
N THR A 67 3.65 19.40 -6.15
CA THR A 67 4.90 20.02 -5.71
C THR A 67 4.80 21.53 -5.83
N SER A 68 5.62 22.27 -5.09
CA SER A 68 5.70 23.72 -5.29
C SER A 68 6.16 24.07 -6.71
N ALA A 69 5.89 25.30 -7.17
CA ALA A 69 6.19 25.76 -8.53
C ALA A 69 7.67 25.62 -8.95
N ASN A 70 8.60 25.53 -7.99
CA ASN A 70 10.03 25.27 -8.22
C ASN A 70 10.39 23.77 -8.25
N GLY A 71 9.40 22.87 -8.24
CA GLY A 71 9.58 21.41 -8.24
C GLY A 71 9.97 20.81 -6.89
N ALA A 72 10.05 21.60 -5.82
CA ALA A 72 10.36 21.07 -4.49
C ALA A 72 9.14 20.37 -3.86
N ALA A 73 9.41 19.39 -3.01
CA ALA A 73 8.38 18.79 -2.17
C ALA A 73 7.80 19.82 -1.20
N LEU A 74 6.50 19.74 -0.93
CA LEU A 74 5.85 20.58 0.07
C LEU A 74 6.44 20.23 1.45
N THR A 75 6.93 21.26 2.16
CA THR A 75 7.53 21.11 3.50
C THR A 75 6.50 21.14 4.64
N SER A 76 5.24 21.40 4.30
CA SER A 76 4.09 21.43 5.21
C SER A 76 2.91 20.73 4.52
N PRO A 77 1.96 20.17 5.29
CA PRO A 77 0.71 19.68 4.72
C PRO A 77 0.07 20.78 3.86
N PRO A 78 -0.51 20.43 2.71
CA PRO A 78 -1.18 21.42 1.90
C PRO A 78 -2.32 22.04 2.70
N GLY A 79 -2.48 23.36 2.56
CA GLY A 79 -3.65 24.05 3.10
C GLY A 79 -4.92 23.58 2.41
N ASN A 80 -6.04 24.21 2.73
CA ASN A 80 -7.34 23.89 2.14
C ASN A 80 -7.45 24.23 0.65
N GLN A 81 -6.46 24.93 0.09
CA GLN A 81 -6.49 25.41 -1.29
C GLN A 81 -5.08 25.50 -1.88
N VAL A 82 -4.97 25.34 -3.19
CA VAL A 82 -3.73 25.52 -3.96
C VAL A 82 -4.00 26.31 -5.23
N ILE A 83 -3.01 27.10 -5.66
CA ILE A 83 -3.09 27.82 -6.93
C ILE A 83 -2.38 26.96 -7.98
N TRP A 84 -3.10 26.64 -9.04
CA TRP A 84 -2.53 26.04 -10.24
C TRP A 84 -2.27 27.12 -11.27
N VAL A 85 -1.15 26.99 -11.96
CA VAL A 85 -0.71 27.93 -13.00
C VAL A 85 -0.41 27.15 -14.26
N ASP A 86 -1.00 27.56 -15.38
CA ASP A 86 -0.70 27.01 -16.69
C ASP A 86 -0.70 28.13 -17.74
N ALA A 87 0.38 28.25 -18.50
CA ALA A 87 0.57 29.26 -19.55
C ALA A 87 0.22 30.71 -19.15
N GLY A 88 0.34 31.06 -17.86
CA GLY A 88 0.04 32.40 -17.33
C GLY A 88 -1.39 32.58 -16.82
N ASP A 89 -2.27 31.60 -17.00
CA ASP A 89 -3.57 31.55 -16.34
C ASP A 89 -3.44 30.91 -14.97
N GLU A 90 -4.25 31.38 -14.03
CA GLU A 90 -4.28 30.89 -12.65
C GLU A 90 -5.68 30.41 -12.29
N VAL A 91 -5.75 29.34 -11.49
CA VAL A 91 -6.99 28.89 -10.87
C VAL A 91 -6.74 28.46 -9.44
N LEU A 92 -7.65 28.84 -8.56
CA LEU A 92 -7.64 28.36 -7.18
C LEU A 92 -8.41 27.03 -7.12
N VAL A 93 -7.74 25.98 -6.68
CA VAL A 93 -8.32 24.65 -6.43
C VAL A 93 -8.59 24.51 -4.94
N HIS A 94 -9.86 24.33 -4.57
CA HIS A 94 -10.27 24.14 -3.18
C HIS A 94 -10.18 22.66 -2.80
N LEU A 95 -9.09 22.26 -2.15
CA LEU A 95 -8.82 20.88 -1.75
C LEU A 95 -9.79 20.36 -0.67
N ASP A 96 -10.35 21.26 0.14
CA ASP A 96 -11.36 20.94 1.15
C ASP A 96 -12.77 20.71 0.57
N SER A 97 -12.97 21.03 -0.72
CA SER A 97 -14.23 20.85 -1.42
C SER A 97 -14.40 19.49 -2.10
N ILE A 98 -13.36 18.64 -2.05
CA ILE A 98 -13.37 17.37 -2.77
C ILE A 98 -14.51 16.49 -2.23
N GLN A 99 -15.43 16.13 -3.12
CA GLN A 99 -16.49 15.17 -2.82
C GLN A 99 -16.39 13.98 -3.76
N ILE A 100 -16.65 12.80 -3.20
CA ILE A 100 -16.55 11.53 -3.90
C ILE A 100 -17.90 10.83 -3.84
N ASN A 101 -18.33 10.28 -4.97
CA ASN A 101 -19.42 9.31 -5.02
C ASN A 101 -18.93 8.05 -5.73
N LEU A 102 -18.96 6.92 -5.02
CA LEU A 102 -18.49 5.63 -5.50
C LEU A 102 -19.68 4.76 -5.85
N VAL A 103 -19.84 4.49 -7.15
CA VAL A 103 -20.86 3.58 -7.66
C VAL A 103 -20.18 2.44 -8.41
N GLU A 104 -20.94 1.43 -8.80
CA GLU A 104 -20.41 0.24 -9.45
C GLU A 104 -19.61 0.61 -10.71
N GLY A 105 -18.31 0.34 -10.70
CA GLY A 105 -17.38 0.62 -11.79
C GLY A 105 -17.16 2.11 -12.09
N ILE A 106 -17.60 3.04 -11.24
CA ILE A 106 -17.40 4.49 -11.49
C ILE A 106 -17.04 5.21 -10.20
N VAL A 107 -15.99 6.04 -10.28
CA VAL A 107 -15.72 7.08 -9.27
C VAL A 107 -16.10 8.43 -9.86
N LEU A 108 -17.01 9.15 -9.18
CA LEU A 108 -17.33 10.53 -9.47
C LEU A 108 -16.63 11.42 -8.46
N ILE A 109 -15.94 12.44 -8.94
CA ILE A 109 -15.13 13.34 -8.14
C ILE A 109 -15.56 14.77 -8.46
N SER A 110 -16.05 15.49 -7.45
CA SER A 110 -16.31 16.93 -7.54
C SER A 110 -15.17 17.69 -6.87
N VAL A 111 -14.67 18.74 -7.51
CA VAL A 111 -13.72 19.69 -6.91
C VAL A 111 -14.10 21.11 -7.33
N ASP A 112 -14.18 22.01 -6.36
CA ASP A 112 -14.42 23.43 -6.62
C ASP A 112 -13.16 24.10 -7.15
N LEU A 113 -13.36 24.85 -8.22
CA LEU A 113 -12.37 25.75 -8.80
C LEU A 113 -12.89 27.18 -8.71
N GLU A 114 -11.97 28.12 -8.59
CA GLU A 114 -12.31 29.53 -8.48
C GLU A 114 -11.35 30.40 -9.32
N THR A 115 -11.95 31.30 -10.07
CA THR A 115 -11.28 32.40 -10.78
C THR A 115 -12.06 33.69 -10.49
N ASP A 116 -11.44 34.84 -10.76
CA ASP A 116 -12.09 36.14 -10.67
C ASP A 116 -13.30 36.27 -11.61
N GLN A 117 -13.29 35.56 -12.75
CA GLN A 117 -14.36 35.60 -13.75
C GLN A 117 -15.53 34.65 -13.44
N THR A 118 -15.27 33.51 -12.81
CA THR A 118 -16.26 32.44 -12.62
C THR A 118 -16.81 32.35 -11.20
N GLY A 119 -16.10 32.93 -10.23
CA GLY A 119 -16.29 32.62 -8.82
C GLY A 119 -16.01 31.14 -8.53
N ARG A 120 -16.34 30.71 -7.30
CA ARG A 120 -16.19 29.33 -6.84
C ARG A 120 -17.30 28.44 -7.39
N THR A 121 -16.95 27.44 -8.19
CA THR A 121 -17.91 26.52 -8.80
C THR A 121 -17.30 25.13 -9.03
N PRO A 122 -18.06 24.04 -8.90
CA PRO A 122 -17.53 22.69 -9.05
C PRO A 122 -17.27 22.30 -10.51
N LEU A 123 -16.19 21.54 -10.71
CA LEU A 123 -16.06 20.61 -11.82
C LEU A 123 -16.20 19.18 -11.31
N ILE A 124 -16.97 18.38 -12.04
CA ILE A 124 -17.25 16.98 -11.72
C ILE A 124 -16.63 16.10 -12.80
N VAL A 125 -15.71 15.25 -12.38
CA VAL A 125 -15.02 14.25 -13.21
C VAL A 125 -15.57 12.87 -12.90
N ASN A 126 -15.84 12.08 -13.92
CA ASN A 126 -16.11 10.65 -13.78
C ASN A 126 -14.92 9.83 -14.31
N PHE A 127 -14.57 8.76 -13.62
CA PHE A 127 -13.73 7.72 -14.16
C PHE A 127 -14.51 6.41 -14.13
N ALA A 128 -14.75 5.84 -15.31
CA ALA A 128 -15.19 4.47 -15.46
C ALA A 128 -13.97 3.55 -15.23
N LEU A 129 -14.09 2.74 -14.19
CA LEU A 129 -13.12 1.76 -13.70
C LEU A 129 -13.70 0.35 -13.88
N GLY A 130 -12.92 -0.65 -13.48
CA GLY A 130 -13.44 -2.00 -13.31
C GLY A 130 -14.18 -2.15 -11.98
N ASN A 131 -14.75 -3.34 -11.80
CA ASN A 131 -15.45 -3.73 -10.57
C ASN A 131 -14.60 -4.73 -9.76
N ALA A 132 -15.15 -5.26 -8.67
CA ALA A 132 -14.42 -6.17 -7.78
C ALA A 132 -14.05 -7.52 -8.44
N THR A 133 -14.80 -7.98 -9.44
CA THR A 133 -14.55 -9.26 -10.14
C THR A 133 -13.74 -9.11 -11.42
N ASP A 134 -13.73 -7.90 -11.99
CA ASP A 134 -12.94 -7.50 -13.15
C ASP A 134 -12.33 -6.11 -12.88
N PRO A 135 -11.26 -6.03 -12.08
CA PRO A 135 -10.62 -4.77 -11.77
C PRO A 135 -9.94 -4.23 -13.03
N ALA A 136 -10.20 -2.97 -13.37
CA ALA A 136 -9.51 -2.34 -14.48
C ALA A 136 -8.04 -2.21 -14.10
N GLY A 137 -7.17 -2.77 -14.93
CA GLY A 137 -5.73 -2.65 -14.73
C GLY A 137 -5.30 -1.21 -14.98
N LEU A 138 -5.12 -0.42 -13.92
CA LEU A 138 -4.58 0.95 -13.89
C LEU A 138 -4.94 1.84 -15.10
N VAL A 139 -6.16 1.68 -15.62
CA VAL A 139 -6.70 2.38 -16.78
C VAL A 139 -8.14 2.72 -16.46
N ALA A 140 -8.55 3.91 -16.90
CA ALA A 140 -9.91 4.39 -16.77
C ALA A 140 -10.35 5.10 -18.05
N VAL A 141 -11.65 5.18 -18.26
CA VAL A 141 -12.26 6.05 -19.29
C VAL A 141 -12.96 7.21 -18.58
N THR A 142 -12.87 8.40 -19.15
CA THR A 142 -13.54 9.62 -18.65
C THR A 142 -14.26 10.33 -19.80
N ASP A 143 -15.18 11.23 -19.48
CA ASP A 143 -15.81 12.11 -20.46
C ASP A 143 -14.75 13.04 -21.11
N GLU A 144 -14.97 13.52 -22.33
CA GLU A 144 -14.03 14.45 -23.01
C GLU A 144 -13.80 15.74 -22.19
N TYR A 145 -14.84 16.20 -21.51
CA TYR A 145 -14.79 17.35 -20.62
C TYR A 145 -15.51 17.04 -19.30
N PRO A 146 -15.01 17.55 -18.17
CA PRO A 146 -15.72 17.43 -16.91
C PRO A 146 -17.02 18.25 -16.94
N ARG A 147 -17.99 17.84 -16.11
CA ARG A 147 -19.26 18.54 -15.98
C ARG A 147 -19.10 19.75 -15.06
N GLY A 148 -19.78 20.85 -15.35
CA GLY A 148 -19.72 22.06 -14.52
C GLY A 148 -19.72 23.32 -15.38
N ASN A 149 -19.06 24.37 -14.89
CA ASN A 149 -18.91 25.62 -15.64
C ASN A 149 -18.12 25.39 -16.95
N GLY A 150 -18.71 25.75 -18.09
CA GLY A 150 -18.13 25.48 -19.41
C GLY A 150 -16.79 26.18 -19.67
N SER A 151 -16.57 27.37 -19.13
CA SER A 151 -15.30 28.09 -19.28
C SER A 151 -14.18 27.41 -18.50
N LEU A 152 -14.46 26.95 -17.27
CA LEU A 152 -13.50 26.20 -16.47
C LEU A 152 -13.23 24.82 -17.07
N ALA A 153 -14.27 24.11 -17.52
CA ALA A 153 -14.12 22.81 -18.17
C ALA A 153 -13.27 22.92 -19.45
N ALA A 154 -13.46 23.95 -20.26
CA ALA A 154 -12.67 24.16 -21.47
C ALA A 154 -11.20 24.51 -21.18
N ARG A 155 -10.92 25.34 -20.16
CA ARG A 155 -9.55 25.80 -19.87
C ARG A 155 -8.75 24.84 -19.01
N TRP A 156 -9.39 24.29 -17.98
CA TRP A 156 -8.75 23.53 -16.90
C TRP A 156 -9.19 22.07 -16.86
N GLY A 157 -10.21 21.67 -17.64
CA GLY A 157 -10.80 20.34 -17.53
C GLY A 157 -9.81 19.20 -17.74
N SER A 158 -8.97 19.29 -18.77
CA SER A 158 -7.92 18.30 -19.03
C SER A 158 -6.90 18.22 -17.90
N ALA A 159 -6.49 19.36 -17.32
CA ALA A 159 -5.58 19.41 -16.19
C ALA A 159 -6.20 18.79 -14.93
N VAL A 160 -7.48 19.08 -14.65
CA VAL A 160 -8.22 18.50 -13.52
C VAL A 160 -8.38 17.00 -13.67
N GLN A 161 -8.78 16.52 -14.85
CA GLN A 161 -8.88 15.09 -15.14
C GLN A 161 -7.53 14.39 -14.99
N ALA A 162 -6.47 14.94 -15.57
CA ALA A 162 -5.12 14.38 -15.47
C ALA A 162 -4.62 14.34 -14.03
N ALA A 163 -4.81 15.42 -13.26
CA ALA A 163 -4.38 15.51 -11.88
C ALA A 163 -5.14 14.53 -10.97
N LEU A 164 -6.46 14.40 -11.14
CA LEU A 164 -7.26 13.45 -10.38
C LEU A 164 -6.89 12.00 -10.70
N TRP A 165 -6.67 11.69 -11.98
CA TRP A 165 -6.22 10.35 -12.38
C TRP A 165 -4.81 10.06 -11.85
N SER A 166 -3.89 11.02 -11.96
CA SER A 166 -2.54 10.91 -11.40
C SER A 166 -2.57 10.75 -9.88
N ALA A 167 -3.51 11.37 -9.18
CA ALA A 167 -3.67 11.20 -7.74
C ALA A 167 -4.13 9.77 -7.39
N LEU A 168 -5.07 9.20 -8.14
CA LEU A 168 -5.49 7.80 -7.97
C LEU A 168 -4.34 6.82 -8.26
N LEU A 169 -3.57 7.05 -9.32
CA LEU A 169 -2.39 6.24 -9.64
C LEU A 169 -1.29 6.36 -8.58
N GLY A 170 -1.05 7.57 -8.07
CA GLY A 170 -0.09 7.77 -6.98
C GLY A 170 -0.51 7.03 -5.70
N LEU A 171 -1.82 6.94 -5.42
CA LEU A 171 -2.34 6.16 -4.31
C LEU A 171 -2.07 4.66 -4.48
N ALA A 172 -2.31 4.14 -5.69
CA ALA A 172 -1.98 2.74 -6.02
C ALA A 172 -0.48 2.46 -5.94
N GLN A 173 0.36 3.39 -6.38
CA GLN A 173 1.81 3.23 -6.34
C GLN A 173 2.33 3.21 -4.89
N GLU A 174 1.88 4.11 -4.04
CA GLU A 174 2.27 4.14 -2.62
C GLU A 174 1.82 2.86 -1.90
N HIS A 175 0.58 2.43 -2.12
CA HIS A 175 0.03 1.18 -1.59
C HIS A 175 0.92 -0.03 -1.92
N ALA A 176 1.29 -0.18 -3.19
CA ALA A 176 2.11 -1.29 -3.66
C ALA A 176 3.55 -1.19 -3.16
N THR A 177 4.14 0.02 -3.17
CA THR A 177 5.52 0.26 -2.72
C THR A 177 5.71 -0.10 -1.26
N GLU A 178 4.76 0.28 -0.41
CA GLU A 178 4.79 -0.04 1.02
C GLU A 178 4.79 -1.56 1.27
N ARG A 179 4.18 -2.33 0.37
CA ARG A 179 4.07 -3.79 0.42
C ARG A 179 5.20 -4.52 -0.33
N GLY A 180 6.16 -3.80 -0.93
CA GLY A 180 7.19 -4.39 -1.79
C GLY A 180 6.63 -5.06 -3.05
N GLN A 181 5.49 -4.55 -3.54
CA GLN A 181 4.70 -5.08 -4.64
C GLN A 181 4.62 -4.09 -5.81
N SER A 182 3.98 -4.50 -6.90
CA SER A 182 3.61 -3.61 -8.02
C SER A 182 2.11 -3.32 -8.01
N PRO A 183 1.68 -2.10 -8.38
CA PRO A 183 0.25 -1.78 -8.49
C PRO A 183 -0.36 -2.56 -9.66
N VAL A 184 -1.55 -3.15 -9.45
CA VAL A 184 -2.20 -4.02 -10.44
C VAL A 184 -3.56 -3.48 -10.86
N GLY A 185 -4.32 -2.85 -9.96
CA GLY A 185 -5.68 -2.45 -10.29
C GLY A 185 -6.28 -1.45 -9.31
N ILE A 186 -7.26 -0.71 -9.82
CA ILE A 186 -8.15 0.15 -9.05
C ILE A 186 -9.58 -0.20 -9.48
N SER A 187 -10.43 -0.52 -8.52
CA SER A 187 -11.83 -0.87 -8.78
C SER A 187 -12.77 -0.11 -7.85
N ALA A 188 -13.93 0.27 -8.36
CA ALA A 188 -14.99 0.90 -7.57
C ALA A 188 -16.21 -0.02 -7.47
N THR A 189 -16.71 -0.18 -6.26
CA THR A 189 -18.03 -0.72 -5.94
C THR A 189 -18.81 0.32 -5.16
N ALA A 190 -20.10 0.11 -4.93
CA ALA A 190 -20.92 1.04 -4.15
C ALA A 190 -20.27 1.41 -2.80
N GLY A 191 -19.90 2.68 -2.65
CA GLY A 191 -19.30 3.25 -1.44
C GLY A 191 -17.83 2.88 -1.16
N VAL A 192 -17.19 2.05 -2.00
CA VAL A 192 -15.82 1.55 -1.73
C VAL A 192 -14.96 1.54 -3.00
N LEU A 193 -13.80 2.17 -2.92
CA LEU A 193 -12.69 2.05 -3.85
C LEU A 193 -11.69 1.04 -3.30
N THR A 194 -11.28 0.07 -4.10
CA THR A 194 -10.27 -0.92 -3.73
C THR A 194 -9.03 -0.73 -4.59
N ILE A 195 -7.87 -0.82 -3.94
CA ILE A 195 -6.55 -0.77 -4.58
C ILE A 195 -5.91 -2.15 -4.46
N GLN A 196 -5.35 -2.62 -5.57
CA GLN A 196 -4.77 -3.94 -5.66
C GLN A 196 -3.28 -3.85 -6.00
N ALA A 197 -2.49 -4.61 -5.26
CA ALA A 197 -1.07 -4.81 -5.52
C ALA A 197 -0.77 -6.29 -5.70
N GLY A 198 0.22 -6.60 -6.53
CA GLY A 198 0.62 -7.94 -6.89
C GLY A 198 2.12 -8.10 -6.95
N ASN A 199 2.59 -9.31 -7.25
CA ASN A 199 4.01 -9.60 -7.28
C ASN A 199 4.77 -8.64 -8.19
N ALA A 200 5.87 -8.08 -7.67
CA ALA A 200 6.76 -7.29 -8.50
C ALA A 200 7.28 -8.13 -9.67
N ILE A 201 7.33 -7.53 -10.85
CA ILE A 201 7.95 -8.17 -12.01
C ILE A 201 9.43 -8.36 -11.67
N SER A 202 9.82 -9.59 -11.34
CA SER A 202 11.22 -9.92 -11.13
C SER A 202 11.91 -9.83 -12.47
N ALA A 203 13.01 -9.07 -12.55
CA ALA A 203 13.83 -9.01 -13.75
C ALA A 203 14.21 -10.44 -14.15
N VAL A 204 13.86 -10.84 -15.37
CA VAL A 204 14.37 -12.08 -15.97
C VAL A 204 15.89 -11.89 -16.03
N GLN A 205 16.64 -12.66 -15.24
CA GLN A 205 18.09 -12.70 -15.34
C GLN A 205 18.43 -13.16 -16.77
N ALA A 206 19.03 -12.24 -17.54
CA ALA A 206 19.53 -12.50 -18.88
C ALA A 206 20.82 -13.33 -18.85
#